data_AF-A0A9E0DE79-F1
#
_entry.id   AF-A0A9E0DE79-F1
#
_cell.length_a   1.000
_cell.length_b   1.000
_cell.length_c   1.000
_cell.angle_alpha   90.00
_cell.angle_beta   90.00
_cell.angle_gamma   90.00
#
_symmetry.space_group_name_H-M   'P 1'
#
loop_
_entity.id
_entity.type
_entity.pdbx_description
1 polymer ?
#
loop_
_entity_poly.entity_id
_entity_poly.type
_entity_poly.pdbx_seq_one_letter_code
_entity_poly.pdbx_strand_id
1 'polypeptide(L)'
;MGNTERATLESRLSFLIQAVGWQDDLLQSYRILHLTFQSILLAIGIGLAVAVITATQAIPGTILLAVLSLLLFFQVMTSRGFEQIIKHRGKDVNFWHKEVIWAERVLPPDLRYFTQFKVFQKLHRSDLSYLRQKFLSPTEIETIAQEDIDLLIEKGMGHTRHVVDVRLFRGITVVWILITFASGIAFAIHQFEVIL
;
A
#
# COMPACT_ATOMS: atom_id res chain seq x y z
N MET A 1 37.47 -14.33 -10.44
CA MET A 1 36.94 -12.96 -10.35
C MET A 1 38.08 -12.04 -9.98
N GLY A 2 38.43 -11.12 -10.87
CA GLY A 2 39.51 -10.15 -10.62
C GLY A 2 39.11 -9.09 -9.59
N ASN A 3 40.09 -8.42 -8.96
CA ASN A 3 39.80 -7.34 -7.98
C ASN A 3 38.92 -6.23 -8.57
N THR A 4 39.10 -5.89 -9.84
CA THR A 4 38.30 -4.87 -10.54
C THR A 4 36.84 -5.31 -10.73
N GLU A 5 36.60 -6.59 -11.07
CA GLU A 5 35.24 -7.14 -11.20
C GLU A 5 34.50 -7.17 -9.86
N ARG A 6 35.22 -7.47 -8.77
CA ARG A 6 34.64 -7.44 -7.42
C ARG A 6 34.20 -6.03 -7.04
N ALA A 7 35.08 -5.05 -7.24
CA ALA A 7 34.77 -3.65 -6.95
C ALA A 7 33.57 -3.12 -7.77
N THR A 8 33.45 -3.51 -9.05
CA THR A 8 32.30 -3.10 -9.87
C THR A 8 31.01 -3.78 -9.43
N LEU A 9 31.06 -5.06 -9.05
CA LEU A 9 29.90 -5.77 -8.52
C LEU A 9 29.42 -5.19 -7.19
N GLU A 10 30.34 -4.90 -6.26
CA GLU A 10 30.03 -4.27 -4.97
C GLU A 10 29.38 -2.90 -5.15
N SER A 11 29.94 -2.07 -6.04
CA SER A 11 29.36 -0.76 -6.39
C SER A 11 27.96 -0.89 -6.97
N ARG A 12 27.75 -1.83 -7.91
CA ARG A 12 26.44 -2.10 -8.51
C ARG A 12 25.42 -2.56 -7.45
N LEU A 13 25.77 -3.51 -6.60
CA LEU A 13 24.88 -4.01 -5.56
C LEU A 13 24.53 -2.92 -4.55
N SER A 14 25.51 -2.11 -4.14
CA SER A 14 25.28 -0.97 -3.26
C SER A 14 24.29 0.03 -3.87
N PHE A 15 24.46 0.37 -5.15
CA PHE A 15 23.51 1.22 -5.87
C PHE A 15 22.11 0.61 -5.91
N LEU A 16 21.97 -0.67 -6.25
CA LEU A 16 20.67 -1.34 -6.35
C LEU A 16 19.94 -1.41 -5.00
N ILE A 17 20.67 -1.69 -3.91
CA ILE A 17 20.10 -1.73 -2.55
C ILE A 17 19.63 -0.33 -2.14
N GLN A 18 20.41 0.71 -2.42
CA GLN A 18 20.01 2.09 -2.17
C GLN A 18 18.76 2.47 -2.98
N ALA A 19 18.69 2.07 -4.25
CA ALA A 19 17.52 2.30 -5.10
C ALA A 19 16.26 1.58 -4.56
N VAL A 20 16.40 0.35 -4.09
CA VAL A 20 15.32 -0.38 -3.39
C VAL A 20 14.85 0.39 -2.17
N GLY A 21 15.77 0.81 -1.30
CA GLY A 21 15.44 1.56 -0.08
C GLY A 21 14.68 2.85 -0.40
N TRP A 22 15.19 3.64 -1.35
CA TRP A 22 14.54 4.89 -1.76
C TRP A 22 13.12 4.69 -2.29
N GLN A 23 12.90 3.64 -3.09
CA GLN A 23 11.57 3.35 -3.65
C GLN A 23 10.59 2.85 -2.58
N ASP A 24 11.05 2.06 -1.62
CA ASP A 24 10.22 1.63 -0.50
C ASP A 24 9.85 2.81 0.41
N ASP A 25 10.80 3.69 0.72
CA ASP A 25 10.56 4.92 1.48
C ASP A 25 9.53 5.82 0.80
N LEU A 26 9.62 5.98 -0.52
CA LEU A 26 8.62 6.71 -1.30
C LEU A 26 7.24 6.04 -1.20
N LEU A 27 7.16 4.72 -1.39
CA LEU A 27 5.91 3.97 -1.27
C LEU A 27 5.28 4.15 0.12
N GLN A 28 6.07 4.06 1.18
CA GLN A 28 5.62 4.29 2.55
C GLN A 28 5.17 5.74 2.76
N SER A 29 5.90 6.72 2.22
CA SER A 29 5.54 8.14 2.28
C SER A 29 4.18 8.42 1.62
N TYR A 30 3.87 7.81 0.48
CA TYR A 30 2.55 7.93 -0.16
C TYR A 30 1.43 7.32 0.68
N ARG A 31 1.67 6.17 1.34
CA ARG A 31 0.70 5.56 2.26
C ARG A 31 0.42 6.47 3.46
N ILE A 32 1.47 7.01 4.07
CA ILE A 32 1.35 7.94 5.21
C ILE A 32 0.62 9.21 4.77
N LEU A 33 0.99 9.79 3.63
CA LEU A 33 0.34 10.98 3.08
C LEU A 33 -1.16 10.74 2.87
N HIS A 34 -1.53 9.58 2.30
CA HIS A 34 -2.92 9.20 2.15
C HIS A 34 -3.64 9.13 3.51
N LEU A 35 -3.07 8.42 4.49
CA LEU A 35 -3.65 8.29 5.84
C LEU A 35 -3.83 9.65 6.53
N THR A 36 -2.83 10.52 6.44
CA THR A 36 -2.88 11.88 7.01
C THR A 36 -3.99 12.69 6.36
N PHE A 37 -4.07 12.67 5.02
CA PHE A 37 -5.11 13.38 4.28
C PHE A 37 -6.52 12.86 4.64
N GLN A 38 -6.69 11.54 4.71
CA GLN A 38 -7.96 10.93 5.13
C GLN A 38 -8.32 11.29 6.57
N SER A 39 -7.34 11.37 7.47
CA SER A 39 -7.57 11.74 8.88
C SER A 39 -8.03 13.19 9.02
N ILE A 40 -7.40 14.11 8.27
CA ILE A 40 -7.81 15.53 8.24
C ILE A 40 -9.22 15.66 7.67
N LEU A 41 -9.50 15.03 6.53
CA LEU A 41 -10.83 15.04 5.95
C LEU A 41 -11.86 14.48 6.91
N LEU A 42 -11.57 13.36 7.59
CA LEU A 42 -12.50 12.72 8.51
C LEU A 42 -12.80 13.63 9.72
N ALA A 43 -11.80 14.31 10.27
CA ALA A 43 -12.02 15.27 11.36
C ALA A 43 -12.97 16.41 10.94
N ILE A 44 -12.77 16.97 9.74
CA ILE A 44 -13.67 17.98 9.16
C ILE A 44 -15.06 17.39 8.93
N GLY A 45 -15.14 16.16 8.40
CA GLY A 45 -16.39 15.45 8.14
C GLY A 45 -17.20 15.20 9.41
N ILE A 46 -16.56 14.81 10.50
CA ILE A 46 -17.22 14.62 11.81
C ILE A 46 -17.77 15.96 12.32
N GLY A 47 -17.00 17.05 12.24
CA GLY A 47 -17.47 18.38 12.63
C GLY A 47 -18.70 18.81 11.83
N LEU A 48 -18.70 18.57 10.51
CA LEU A 48 -19.86 18.84 9.64
C LEU A 48 -21.04 17.92 9.94
N ALA A 49 -20.82 16.64 10.23
CA ALA A 49 -21.87 15.70 10.60
C ALA A 49 -22.61 16.15 11.86
N VAL A 50 -21.88 16.58 12.89
CA VAL A 50 -22.48 17.15 14.11
C VAL A 50 -23.30 18.41 13.76
N ALA A 51 -22.74 19.30 12.94
CA ALA A 51 -23.44 20.52 12.53
C ALA A 51 -24.76 20.21 11.78
N VAL A 52 -24.76 19.22 10.87
CA VAL A 52 -25.95 18.74 10.16
C VAL A 52 -27.01 18.22 11.14
N ILE A 53 -26.61 17.40 12.11
CA ILE A 53 -27.54 16.79 13.08
C ILE A 53 -28.16 17.86 13.99
N THR A 54 -27.40 18.89 14.37
CA THR A 54 -27.87 19.97 15.24
C THR A 54 -28.62 21.09 14.52
N ALA A 55 -28.70 21.04 13.18
CA ALA A 55 -29.33 22.08 12.40
C ALA A 55 -30.85 22.08 12.59
N THR A 56 -31.38 23.13 13.23
CA THR A 56 -32.82 23.29 13.46
C THR A 56 -33.57 23.74 12.22
N GLN A 57 -32.93 24.54 11.36
CA GLN A 57 -33.52 25.05 10.12
C GLN A 57 -33.25 24.14 8.92
N ALA A 58 -34.29 23.88 8.12
CA ALA A 58 -34.21 23.00 6.95
C ALA A 58 -33.20 23.45 5.89
N ILE A 59 -33.16 24.75 5.55
CA ILE A 59 -32.30 25.27 4.47
C ILE A 59 -30.82 25.15 4.85
N PRO A 60 -30.34 25.70 5.99
CA PRO A 60 -28.94 25.54 6.41
C PRO A 60 -28.54 24.07 6.58
N GLY A 61 -29.41 23.23 7.15
CA GLY A 61 -29.11 21.81 7.33
C GLY A 61 -28.94 21.05 6.01
N THR A 62 -29.77 21.35 5.01
CA THR A 62 -29.65 20.77 3.66
C THR A 62 -28.36 21.20 2.98
N ILE A 63 -27.94 22.47 3.12
CA ILE A 63 -26.66 22.97 2.59
C ILE A 63 -25.49 22.23 3.25
N LEU A 64 -25.51 22.08 4.58
CA LEU A 64 -24.45 21.36 5.31
C LEU A 64 -24.38 19.88 4.88
N LEU A 65 -25.52 19.22 4.68
CA LEU A 65 -25.57 17.84 4.19
C LEU A 65 -25.03 17.72 2.76
N ALA A 66 -25.30 18.71 1.89
CA ALA A 66 -24.73 18.77 0.54
C ALA A 66 -23.20 18.93 0.59
N VAL A 67 -22.67 19.80 1.46
CA VAL A 67 -21.22 19.95 1.68
C VAL A 67 -20.60 18.65 2.20
N LEU A 68 -21.23 17.98 3.16
CA LEU A 68 -20.77 16.68 3.67
C LEU A 68 -20.74 15.61 2.57
N SER A 69 -21.77 15.60 1.71
CA SER A 69 -21.85 14.68 0.56
C SER A 69 -20.77 14.97 -0.49
N LEU A 70 -20.46 16.26 -0.73
CA LEU A 70 -19.36 16.67 -1.59
C LEU A 70 -17.99 16.22 -1.03
N LEU A 71 -17.79 16.33 0.29
CA LEU A 71 -16.58 15.82 0.94
C LEU A 71 -16.46 14.30 0.81
N LEU A 72 -17.55 13.54 0.98
CA LEU A 72 -17.56 12.09 0.71
C LEU A 72 -17.15 11.80 -0.75
N PHE A 73 -17.69 12.54 -1.71
CA PHE A 73 -17.31 12.38 -3.12
C PHE A 73 -15.81 12.64 -3.35
N PHE A 74 -15.30 13.74 -2.79
CA PHE A 74 -13.88 14.09 -2.86
C PHE A 74 -12.99 13.04 -2.17
N GLN A 75 -13.43 12.50 -1.05
CA GLN A 75 -12.76 11.41 -0.34
C GLN A 75 -12.62 10.16 -1.20
N VAL A 76 -13.70 9.75 -1.88
CA VAL A 76 -13.69 8.56 -2.74
C VAL A 76 -12.77 8.77 -3.94
N MET A 77 -12.82 9.95 -4.56
CA MET A 77 -11.91 10.30 -5.67
C MET A 77 -10.44 10.24 -5.25
N THR A 78 -10.09 10.90 -4.15
CA THR A 78 -8.71 10.95 -3.67
C THR A 78 -8.20 9.57 -3.25
N SER A 79 -9.04 8.76 -2.58
CA SER A 79 -8.68 7.38 -2.20
C SER A 79 -8.35 6.52 -3.42
N ARG A 80 -9.15 6.60 -4.49
CA ARG A 80 -8.87 5.89 -5.74
C ARG A 80 -7.58 6.36 -6.40
N GLY A 81 -7.32 7.67 -6.39
CA GLY A 81 -6.07 8.24 -6.90
C GLY A 81 -4.84 7.70 -6.16
N PHE A 82 -4.87 7.74 -4.82
CA PHE A 82 -3.78 7.21 -3.99
C PHE A 82 -3.61 5.69 -4.14
N GLU A 83 -4.69 4.92 -4.23
CA GLU A 83 -4.63 3.48 -4.48
C GLU A 83 -3.88 3.18 -5.78
N GLN A 84 -4.16 3.92 -6.86
CA GLN A 84 -3.43 3.78 -8.11
C GLN A 84 -1.96 4.15 -7.98
N ILE A 85 -1.62 5.27 -7.33
CA ILE A 85 -0.22 5.68 -7.14
C ILE A 85 0.55 4.61 -6.37
N ILE A 86 0.00 4.13 -5.25
CA ILE A 86 0.60 3.10 -4.39
C ILE A 86 0.77 1.78 -5.15
N LYS A 87 -0.19 1.41 -5.99
CA LYS A 87 -0.08 0.23 -6.86
C LYS A 87 1.08 0.36 -7.87
N HIS A 88 1.21 1.52 -8.52
CA HIS A 88 2.29 1.76 -9.49
C HIS A 88 3.65 1.79 -8.82
N ARG A 89 3.82 2.56 -7.74
CA ARG A 89 5.05 2.55 -6.92
C ARG A 89 5.39 1.16 -6.40
N GLY A 90 4.35 0.40 -6.11
CA GLY A 90 4.47 -1.00 -5.80
C GLY A 90 5.16 -1.87 -6.83
N LYS A 91 4.88 -1.61 -8.11
CA LYS A 91 5.53 -2.29 -9.22
C LYS A 91 6.98 -1.79 -9.38
N ASP A 92 7.22 -0.50 -9.17
CA ASP A 92 8.57 0.08 -9.20
C ASP A 92 9.47 -0.60 -8.15
N VAL A 93 9.03 -0.69 -6.90
CA VAL A 93 9.75 -1.41 -5.83
C VAL A 93 10.01 -2.86 -6.21
N ASN A 94 9.00 -3.54 -6.77
CA ASN A 94 9.15 -4.92 -7.22
C ASN A 94 10.21 -5.04 -8.32
N PHE A 95 10.24 -4.13 -9.29
CA PHE A 95 11.26 -4.09 -10.33
C PHE A 95 12.68 -4.04 -9.73
N TRP A 96 12.92 -3.11 -8.80
CA TRP A 96 14.24 -2.99 -8.16
C TRP A 96 14.61 -4.21 -7.32
N HIS A 97 13.64 -4.83 -6.63
CA HIS A 97 13.88 -6.10 -5.95
C HIS A 97 14.32 -7.21 -6.91
N LYS A 98 13.72 -7.29 -8.10
CA LYS A 98 14.10 -8.29 -9.13
C LYS A 98 15.54 -8.03 -9.60
N GLU A 99 15.91 -6.78 -9.83
CA GLU A 99 17.26 -6.39 -10.23
C GLU A 99 18.32 -6.76 -9.19
N VAL A 100 18.03 -6.59 -7.88
CA VAL A 100 18.93 -7.03 -6.81
C VAL A 100 19.12 -8.55 -6.84
N ILE A 101 18.03 -9.32 -6.94
CA ILE A 101 18.11 -10.80 -6.99
C ILE A 101 18.92 -11.24 -8.22
N TRP A 102 18.70 -10.62 -9.37
CA TRP A 102 19.48 -10.88 -10.58
C TRP A 102 20.97 -10.59 -10.39
N ALA A 103 21.30 -9.46 -9.76
CA ALA A 103 22.68 -9.11 -9.47
C ALA A 103 23.34 -10.06 -8.44
N GLU A 104 22.60 -10.59 -7.47
CA GLU A 104 23.13 -11.57 -6.50
C GLU A 104 23.38 -12.96 -7.11
N ARG A 105 22.87 -13.28 -8.30
CA ARG A 105 23.07 -14.62 -8.90
C ARG A 105 24.53 -14.95 -9.21
N VAL A 106 25.37 -13.94 -9.45
CA VAL A 106 26.81 -14.14 -9.70
C VAL A 106 27.59 -14.43 -8.42
N LEU A 107 26.97 -14.21 -7.24
CA LEU A 107 27.57 -14.50 -5.95
C LEU A 107 27.30 -15.95 -5.54
N PRO A 108 28.18 -16.56 -4.72
CA PRO A 108 27.89 -17.86 -4.12
C PRO A 108 26.69 -17.75 -3.15
N PRO A 109 25.92 -18.83 -2.93
CA PRO A 109 24.63 -18.78 -2.22
C PRO A 109 24.68 -18.14 -0.83
N ASP A 110 25.77 -18.32 -0.10
CA ASP A 110 26.04 -17.80 1.24
C ASP A 110 26.15 -16.27 1.28
N LEU A 111 26.50 -15.62 0.17
CA LEU A 111 26.64 -14.17 0.07
C LEU A 111 25.41 -13.45 -0.52
N ARG A 112 24.33 -14.18 -0.82
CA ARG A 112 23.09 -13.63 -1.41
C ARG A 112 22.12 -13.14 -0.34
N TYR A 113 22.56 -12.19 0.47
CA TYR A 113 21.83 -11.77 1.66
C TYR A 113 20.41 -11.30 1.37
N PHE A 114 20.20 -10.55 0.28
CA PHE A 114 18.87 -10.06 -0.07
C PHE A 114 17.95 -11.20 -0.53
N THR A 115 18.46 -12.12 -1.35
CA THR A 115 17.70 -13.29 -1.81
C THR A 115 17.37 -14.21 -0.64
N GLN A 116 18.34 -14.50 0.24
CA GLN A 116 18.12 -15.28 1.47
C GLN A 116 17.03 -14.63 2.33
N PHE A 117 17.11 -13.31 2.51
CA PHE A 117 16.10 -12.56 3.24
C PHE A 117 14.72 -12.70 2.60
N LYS A 118 14.59 -12.58 1.27
CA LYS A 118 13.32 -12.75 0.56
C LYS A 118 12.77 -14.17 0.68
N VAL A 119 13.62 -15.19 0.61
CA VAL A 119 13.22 -16.60 0.83
C VAL A 119 12.75 -16.77 2.28
N PHE A 120 13.46 -16.21 3.25
CA PHE A 120 13.08 -16.25 4.66
C PHE A 120 11.76 -15.52 4.92
N GLN A 121 11.49 -14.38 4.28
CA GLN A 121 10.19 -13.68 4.40
C GLN A 121 9.00 -14.55 3.96
N LYS A 122 9.24 -15.62 3.20
CA LYS A 122 8.21 -16.57 2.75
C LYS A 122 8.10 -17.81 3.65
N LEU A 123 8.73 -17.83 4.84
CA LEU A 123 8.84 -18.99 5.75
C LEU A 123 7.53 -19.76 6.00
N HIS A 124 6.39 -19.07 5.97
CA HIS A 124 5.08 -19.63 6.31
C HIS A 124 4.29 -20.14 5.09
N ARG A 125 4.93 -20.32 3.92
CA ARG A 125 4.28 -20.76 2.68
C ARG A 125 4.67 -22.19 2.33
N SER A 126 3.73 -22.91 1.75
CA SER A 126 3.90 -24.28 1.22
C SER A 126 5.11 -24.44 0.29
N ASP A 127 5.50 -23.36 -0.38
CA ASP A 127 6.49 -23.39 -1.46
C ASP A 127 7.93 -23.12 -0.95
N LEU A 128 8.15 -23.06 0.38
CA LEU A 128 9.45 -22.71 0.97
C LEU A 128 10.57 -23.67 0.54
N SER A 129 10.29 -24.98 0.56
CA SER A 129 11.27 -26.01 0.20
C SER A 129 11.74 -25.85 -1.25
N TYR A 130 10.79 -25.58 -2.16
CA TYR A 130 11.06 -25.27 -3.56
C TYR A 130 11.92 -24.01 -3.71
N LEU A 131 11.53 -22.90 -3.07
CA LEU A 131 12.27 -21.63 -3.17
C LEU A 131 13.68 -21.73 -2.59
N ARG A 132 13.85 -22.43 -1.47
CA ARG A 132 15.16 -22.65 -0.86
C ARG A 132 16.05 -23.48 -1.77
N GLN A 133 15.52 -24.56 -2.33
CA GLN A 133 16.24 -25.40 -3.28
C GLN A 133 16.64 -24.60 -4.54
N LYS A 134 15.70 -23.87 -5.13
CA LYS A 134 15.91 -23.15 -6.39
C LYS A 134 16.87 -21.96 -6.29
N PHE A 135 16.79 -21.18 -5.21
CA PHE A 135 17.55 -19.92 -5.07
C PHE A 135 18.85 -20.04 -4.25
N LEU A 136 18.95 -21.04 -3.37
CA LEU A 136 20.06 -21.19 -2.43
C LEU A 136 20.88 -22.47 -2.65
N SER A 137 20.52 -23.34 -3.60
CA SER A 137 21.36 -24.49 -3.96
C SER A 137 22.40 -24.09 -5.01
N PRO A 138 23.68 -24.49 -4.87
CA PRO A 138 24.73 -24.22 -5.86
C PRO A 138 24.45 -24.75 -7.28
N THR A 139 23.63 -25.79 -7.41
CA THR A 139 23.41 -26.54 -8.65
C THR A 139 22.27 -26.02 -9.52
N GLU A 140 21.27 -25.33 -8.96
CA GLU A 140 20.07 -24.92 -9.70
C GLU A 140 20.11 -23.47 -10.21
N ILE A 141 21.17 -22.73 -9.88
CA ILE A 141 21.31 -21.28 -10.10
C ILE A 141 21.23 -20.89 -11.57
N GLU A 142 21.85 -21.69 -12.43
CA GLU A 142 21.88 -21.43 -13.87
C GLU A 142 20.51 -21.61 -14.53
N THR A 143 19.58 -22.30 -13.85
CA THR A 143 18.23 -22.61 -14.35
C THR A 143 17.15 -21.68 -13.81
N ILE A 144 17.49 -20.63 -13.05
CA ILE A 144 16.49 -19.73 -12.47
C ILE A 144 15.92 -18.87 -13.60
N ALA A 145 14.64 -19.05 -13.91
CA ALA A 145 13.93 -18.26 -14.91
C ALA A 145 13.48 -16.90 -14.32
N GLN A 146 13.03 -15.98 -15.17
CA GLN A 146 12.38 -14.76 -14.72
C GLN A 146 11.13 -15.07 -13.89
N GLU A 147 10.39 -16.10 -14.29
CA GLU A 147 9.17 -16.57 -13.62
C GLU A 147 9.43 -17.01 -12.16
N ASP A 148 10.59 -17.62 -11.89
CA ASP A 148 10.99 -18.00 -10.53
C ASP A 148 11.20 -16.77 -9.65
N ILE A 149 11.84 -15.73 -10.18
CA ILE A 149 12.04 -14.46 -9.47
C ILE A 149 10.68 -13.81 -9.22
N ASP A 150 9.78 -13.86 -10.19
CA ASP A 150 8.43 -13.33 -10.06
C ASP A 150 7.64 -14.09 -8.97
N LEU A 151 7.81 -15.41 -8.83
CA LEU A 151 7.25 -16.16 -7.70
C LEU A 151 7.80 -15.68 -6.34
N LEU A 152 9.09 -15.36 -6.27
CA LEU A 152 9.75 -14.87 -5.06
C LEU A 152 9.25 -13.45 -4.70
N ILE A 153 9.12 -12.56 -5.67
CA ILE A 153 8.74 -11.14 -5.47
C ILE A 153 7.21 -10.91 -5.48
N GLU A 154 6.52 -11.37 -6.51
CA GLU A 154 5.16 -10.98 -6.88
C GLU A 154 4.08 -11.74 -6.10
N LYS A 155 4.29 -13.04 -5.82
CA LYS A 155 3.29 -13.86 -5.12
C LYS A 155 3.07 -13.44 -3.66
N GLY A 156 3.81 -12.46 -3.15
CA GLY A 156 3.63 -11.92 -1.80
C GLY A 156 3.72 -10.41 -1.78
N MET A 157 2.65 -9.74 -2.17
CA MET A 157 2.16 -8.70 -1.29
C MET A 157 2.01 -9.37 0.09
N GLY A 158 2.94 -9.13 1.01
CA GLY A 158 2.85 -9.68 2.36
C GLY A 158 1.45 -9.40 2.91
N HIS A 159 0.93 -10.27 3.77
CA HIS A 159 -0.44 -10.11 4.32
C HIS A 159 -0.68 -8.66 4.78
N THR A 160 0.32 -8.05 5.40
CA THR A 160 0.39 -6.63 5.77
C THR A 160 0.10 -5.66 4.63
N ARG A 161 0.71 -5.86 3.46
CA ARG A 161 0.51 -5.01 2.28
C ARG A 161 -0.91 -5.11 1.74
N HIS A 162 -1.49 -6.30 1.71
CA HIS A 162 -2.88 -6.47 1.30
C HIS A 162 -3.86 -5.85 2.31
N VAL A 163 -3.59 -5.99 3.60
CA VAL A 163 -4.41 -5.37 4.66
C VAL A 163 -4.35 -3.85 4.59
N VAL A 164 -3.14 -3.27 4.48
CA VAL A 164 -2.96 -1.82 4.44
C VAL A 164 -3.45 -1.22 3.13
N ASP A 165 -3.06 -1.78 1.98
CA ASP A 165 -3.34 -1.16 0.68
C ASP A 165 -4.81 -1.37 0.24
N VAL A 166 -5.49 -2.42 0.72
CA VAL A 166 -6.87 -2.75 0.28
C VAL A 166 -7.88 -2.62 1.40
N ARG A 167 -7.67 -3.26 2.55
CA ARG A 167 -8.69 -3.29 3.62
C ARG A 167 -8.81 -1.96 4.33
N LEU A 168 -7.69 -1.32 4.65
CA LEU A 168 -7.70 -0.05 5.36
C LEU A 168 -8.35 1.05 4.52
N PHE A 169 -8.02 1.14 3.24
CA PHE A 169 -8.58 2.18 2.35
C PHE A 169 -10.09 2.00 2.15
N ARG A 170 -10.53 0.76 1.93
CA ARG A 170 -11.97 0.44 1.88
C ARG A 170 -12.66 0.73 3.21
N GLY A 171 -12.02 0.41 4.33
CA GLY A 171 -12.54 0.67 5.67
C GLY A 171 -12.82 2.15 5.90
N ILE A 172 -11.89 3.03 5.52
CA ILE A 172 -12.08 4.49 5.61
C ILE A 172 -13.28 4.94 4.77
N THR A 173 -13.40 4.48 3.53
CA THR A 173 -14.55 4.83 2.69
C THR A 173 -15.88 4.32 3.26
N VAL A 174 -15.91 3.12 3.86
CA VAL A 174 -17.11 2.61 4.53
C VAL A 174 -17.50 3.50 5.71
N VAL A 175 -16.54 3.91 6.55
CA VAL A 175 -16.80 4.85 7.66
C VAL A 175 -17.41 6.16 7.15
N TRP A 176 -16.88 6.69 6.06
CA TRP A 176 -17.41 7.89 5.42
C TRP A 176 -18.85 7.76 4.95
N ILE A 177 -19.18 6.65 4.27
CA ILE A 177 -20.55 6.36 3.83
C ILE A 177 -21.49 6.29 5.05
N LEU A 178 -21.06 5.61 6.12
CA LEU A 178 -21.85 5.47 7.34
C LEU A 178 -22.10 6.83 8.01
N ILE A 179 -21.08 7.68 8.12
CA ILE A 179 -21.22 9.02 8.72
C ILE A 179 -22.19 9.88 7.90
N THR A 180 -22.02 9.95 6.58
CA THR A 180 -22.88 10.76 5.72
C THR A 180 -24.33 10.27 5.75
N PHE A 181 -24.53 8.96 5.68
CA PHE A 181 -25.86 8.36 5.70
C PHE A 181 -26.57 8.53 7.05
N ALA A 182 -25.87 8.26 8.16
CA ALA A 182 -26.41 8.45 9.51
C ALA A 182 -26.78 9.92 9.76
N SER A 183 -25.94 10.86 9.30
CA SER A 183 -26.22 12.30 9.42
C SER A 183 -27.47 12.70 8.63
N GLY A 184 -27.63 12.18 7.41
CA GLY A 184 -28.81 12.43 6.59
C GLY A 184 -30.10 11.89 7.21
N ILE A 185 -30.07 10.68 7.77
CA ILE A 185 -31.21 10.08 8.48
C ILE A 185 -31.57 10.91 9.71
N ALA A 186 -30.59 11.21 10.57
CA ALA A 186 -30.82 11.96 11.80
C ALA A 186 -31.41 13.35 11.52
N PHE A 187 -30.89 14.04 10.50
CA PHE A 187 -31.44 15.31 10.05
C PHE A 187 -32.88 15.19 9.56
N ALA A 188 -33.20 14.17 8.75
CA ALA A 188 -34.55 13.95 8.24
C ALA A 188 -35.56 13.68 9.37
N ILE A 189 -35.18 12.88 10.37
CA ILE A 189 -36.01 12.61 11.56
C ILE A 189 -36.27 13.91 12.33
N HIS A 190 -35.23 14.70 12.61
CA HIS A 190 -35.36 15.96 13.33
C HIS A 190 -36.27 16.95 12.59
N GLN A 191 -36.18 17.04 11.27
CA GLN A 191 -37.05 17.94 10.50
C GLN A 191 -38.51 17.47 10.50
N PHE A 192 -38.76 16.15 10.52
CA PHE A 192 -40.11 15.61 10.64
C PHE A 192 -40.75 15.93 11.99
N GLU A 193 -40.00 15.83 13.09
CA GLU A 193 -40.48 16.17 14.43
C GLU A 193 -40.80 17.67 14.59
N VAL A 194 -40.09 18.56 13.90
CA VAL A 194 -40.36 20.01 13.96
C VAL A 194 -41.63 20.42 13.19
N ILE A 195 -42.06 19.61 12.22
CA ILE A 195 -43.22 19.90 11.36
C ILE A 195 -44.54 19.43 12.00
N LEU A 196 -44.50 18.39 12.85
CA LEU A 196 -45.65 17.84 13.58
C LEU A 196 -45.99 18.63 14.84
#